data_AF-A0A850JUC7-F1
#
_entry.id   AF-A0A850JUC7-F1
#
_cell.length_a   1.000
_cell.length_b   1.000
_cell.length_c   1.000
_cell.angle_alpha   90.00
_cell.angle_beta   90.00
_cell.angle_gamma   90.00
#
_symmetry.space_group_name_H-M   'P 1'
#
loop_
_entity.id
_entity.type
_entity.pdbx_description
1 polymer ?
#
loop_
_entity_poly.entity_id
_entity_poly.type
_entity_poly.pdbx_seq_one_letter_code
_entity_poly.pdbx_strand_id
1 'polypeptide(L)'
;MKHIILLLLFLLGTLIAQEEIKKATTIETSNEFITAQAHYKMENYSQSYFDFKKLFLKYSDNVQVNYYLAMSATKLELYDEATAAFERVLISEPEYHRARLEYARVQFILGFKEEAKKEFLRVAQYPIPPNVRKNIEMYLAKIDNVENNSTLITLSFAYMYDDNINNGIEYNTYSLPGFFNLELDGDEPQSSTSFLSFFQVDHYHRFSKNSPWSIKHTGTVLYKNQTENDYYNFSYYAYTPTLIYNDIKNKSEYSLKAGIEKINPGDRVDFTVYSIEPQYSLLFNKDTIISSFLKYNEIHYKQQIDRSKNYSKKAIGGSIKYKNFKYILEFEKDDREFGDRTDLNKNIVSNTFLYQHKIQPTVFLDLKYQHKQTRYNDKNLFFDNNRKDNTNVYSVGLSKIINKKDFITLNYTKTNNSTNQEAYDYNKNAVFMNYTWRFKL
;
A
#
# COMPACT_ATOMS: atom_id res chain seq x y z
N MET A 1 15.96 -90.89 -19.42
CA MET A 1 16.28 -89.43 -19.49
C MET A 1 15.07 -88.51 -19.69
N LYS A 2 13.96 -88.93 -20.34
CA LYS A 2 12.79 -88.04 -20.55
C LYS A 2 11.95 -87.73 -19.30
N HIS A 3 11.97 -88.57 -18.26
CA HIS A 3 11.18 -88.34 -17.03
C HIS A 3 11.84 -87.41 -16.00
N ILE A 4 13.16 -87.21 -16.05
CA ILE A 4 13.88 -86.33 -15.10
C ILE A 4 13.78 -84.85 -15.54
N ILE A 5 13.72 -84.60 -16.85
CA ILE A 5 13.59 -83.24 -17.42
C ILE A 5 12.19 -82.66 -17.16
N LEU A 6 11.15 -83.51 -17.17
CA LEU A 6 9.77 -83.07 -16.90
C LEU A 6 9.56 -82.69 -15.41
N LEU A 7 10.22 -83.38 -14.48
CA LEU A 7 10.15 -83.05 -13.05
C LEU A 7 10.90 -81.75 -12.71
N LEU A 8 12.04 -81.50 -13.36
CA LEU A 8 12.80 -80.24 -13.19
C LEU A 8 12.06 -79.03 -13.77
N LEU A 9 11.34 -79.18 -14.89
CA LEU A 9 10.51 -78.12 -15.47
C LEU A 9 9.27 -77.80 -14.60
N PHE A 10 8.71 -78.80 -13.91
CA PHE A 10 7.59 -78.59 -12.98
C PHE A 10 8.05 -77.94 -11.66
N LEU A 11 9.24 -78.26 -11.17
CA LEU A 11 9.86 -77.62 -10.00
C LEU A 11 10.34 -76.19 -10.30
N LEU A 12 10.82 -75.89 -11.51
CA LEU A 12 11.12 -74.51 -11.92
C LEU A 12 9.84 -73.69 -12.13
N GLY A 13 8.81 -74.27 -12.72
CA GLY A 13 7.52 -73.60 -12.93
C GLY A 13 6.79 -73.26 -11.63
N THR A 14 6.94 -74.09 -10.58
CA THR A 14 6.37 -73.82 -9.26
C THR A 14 7.18 -72.78 -8.47
N LEU A 15 8.52 -72.73 -8.61
CA LEU A 15 9.33 -71.65 -8.01
C LEU A 15 9.06 -70.29 -8.66
N ILE A 16 8.95 -70.24 -9.99
CA ILE A 16 8.69 -69.00 -10.74
C ILE A 16 7.26 -68.52 -10.48
N ALA A 17 6.28 -69.44 -10.42
CA ALA A 17 4.92 -69.09 -10.02
C ALA A 17 4.86 -68.61 -8.56
N GLN A 18 5.67 -69.15 -7.64
CA GLN A 18 5.69 -68.72 -6.24
C GLN A 18 6.44 -67.38 -6.04
N GLU A 19 7.39 -67.04 -6.91
CA GLU A 19 8.00 -65.70 -7.01
C GLU A 19 7.08 -64.66 -7.66
N GLU A 20 6.30 -65.04 -8.69
CA GLU A 20 5.29 -64.15 -9.32
C GLU A 20 4.05 -63.97 -8.44
N ILE A 21 3.62 -64.97 -7.66
CA ILE A 21 2.50 -64.85 -6.71
C ILE A 21 2.89 -63.98 -5.49
N LYS A 22 4.18 -63.84 -5.17
CA LYS A 22 4.66 -62.80 -4.22
C LYS A 22 4.61 -61.38 -4.79
N LYS A 23 4.24 -61.23 -6.07
CA LYS A 23 4.31 -59.97 -6.84
C LYS A 23 2.93 -59.53 -7.35
N ALA A 24 1.98 -59.37 -6.42
CA ALA A 24 0.80 -58.51 -6.65
C ALA A 24 0.20 -57.96 -5.35
N THR A 25 1.00 -57.77 -4.30
CA THR A 25 0.59 -56.91 -3.18
C THR A 25 0.72 -55.48 -3.67
N THR A 26 -0.41 -54.81 -3.96
CA THR A 26 -0.39 -53.39 -4.34
C THR A 26 0.33 -52.62 -3.23
N ILE A 27 1.18 -51.64 -3.57
CA ILE A 27 1.94 -50.87 -2.57
C ILE A 27 1.03 -50.30 -1.46
N GLU A 28 -0.22 -50.01 -1.78
CA GLU A 28 -1.27 -49.54 -0.88
C GLU A 28 -1.61 -50.53 0.26
N THR A 29 -1.31 -51.82 0.08
CA THR A 29 -1.48 -52.88 1.09
C THR A 29 -0.19 -53.21 1.84
N SER A 30 0.92 -52.54 1.53
CA SER A 30 2.17 -52.70 2.27
C SER A 30 2.11 -52.08 3.67
N ASN A 31 2.90 -52.64 4.59
CA ASN A 31 3.03 -52.09 5.93
C ASN A 31 3.58 -50.65 5.90
N GLU A 32 4.50 -50.33 4.98
CA GLU A 32 5.03 -48.97 4.85
C GLU A 32 3.95 -47.96 4.46
N PHE A 33 3.12 -48.29 3.48
CA PHE A 33 2.03 -47.41 3.06
C PHE A 33 0.97 -47.24 4.14
N ILE A 34 0.55 -48.35 4.78
CA ILE A 34 -0.44 -48.31 5.86
C ILE A 34 0.08 -47.49 7.03
N THR A 35 1.36 -47.62 7.38
CA THR A 35 2.00 -46.84 8.45
C THR A 35 2.06 -45.36 8.10
N ALA A 36 2.48 -45.01 6.88
CA ALA A 36 2.51 -43.62 6.41
C ALA A 36 1.11 -42.99 6.43
N GLN A 37 0.09 -43.73 5.99
CA GLN A 37 -1.30 -43.28 6.02
C GLN A 37 -1.83 -43.15 7.46
N ALA A 38 -1.43 -44.03 8.38
CA ALA A 38 -1.77 -43.93 9.78
C ALA A 38 -1.18 -42.64 10.40
N HIS A 39 0.07 -42.30 10.11
CA HIS A 39 0.65 -41.01 10.52
C HIS A 39 -0.16 -39.82 10.00
N TYR A 40 -0.63 -39.85 8.74
CA TYR A 40 -1.50 -38.80 8.21
C TYR A 40 -2.81 -38.70 9.00
N LYS A 41 -3.47 -39.83 9.26
CA LYS A 41 -4.76 -39.91 9.98
C LYS A 41 -4.64 -39.48 11.45
N MET A 42 -3.49 -39.70 12.06
CA MET A 42 -3.17 -39.26 13.43
C MET A 42 -2.66 -37.81 13.49
N GLU A 43 -2.76 -37.05 12.39
CA GLU A 43 -2.30 -35.66 12.26
C GLU A 43 -0.79 -35.47 12.47
N ASN A 44 -0.01 -36.56 12.46
CA ASN A 44 1.44 -36.51 12.43
C ASN A 44 1.93 -36.26 10.99
N TYR A 45 1.64 -35.07 10.47
CA TYR A 45 1.88 -34.70 9.08
C TYR A 45 3.36 -34.69 8.71
N SER A 46 4.26 -34.35 9.64
CA SER A 46 5.71 -34.38 9.43
C SER A 46 6.22 -35.79 9.15
N GLN A 47 5.81 -36.76 9.97
CA GLN A 47 6.21 -38.15 9.78
C GLN A 47 5.54 -38.74 8.53
N SER A 48 4.26 -38.46 8.33
CA SER A 48 3.53 -38.84 7.11
C SER A 48 4.23 -38.35 5.84
N TYR A 49 4.59 -37.07 5.80
CA TYR A 49 5.31 -36.49 4.67
C TYR A 49 6.64 -37.20 4.44
N PHE A 50 7.43 -37.43 5.48
CA PHE A 50 8.70 -38.15 5.38
C PHE A 50 8.52 -39.57 4.82
N ASP A 51 7.56 -40.32 5.35
CA ASP A 51 7.29 -41.70 4.93
C ASP A 51 6.79 -41.75 3.48
N PHE A 52 5.85 -40.88 3.09
CA PHE A 52 5.36 -40.79 1.71
C PHE A 52 6.43 -40.28 0.74
N LYS A 53 7.34 -39.41 1.18
CA LYS A 53 8.49 -38.99 0.37
C LYS A 53 9.45 -40.16 0.12
N LYS A 54 9.68 -41.01 1.13
CA LYS A 54 10.47 -42.23 0.98
C LYS A 54 9.80 -43.25 0.04
N LEU A 55 8.48 -43.41 0.14
CA LEU A 55 7.71 -44.24 -0.78
C LEU A 55 7.75 -43.70 -2.21
N PHE A 56 7.64 -42.37 -2.37
CA PHE A 56 7.73 -41.70 -3.67
C PHE A 56 9.05 -41.97 -4.39
N LEU A 57 10.18 -42.03 -3.66
CA LEU A 57 11.49 -42.36 -4.27
C LEU A 57 11.54 -43.75 -4.92
N LYS A 58 10.66 -44.66 -4.52
CA LYS A 58 10.57 -46.03 -5.07
C LYS A 58 9.40 -46.20 -6.04
N TYR A 59 8.33 -45.43 -5.85
CA TYR A 59 7.06 -45.56 -6.55
C TYR A 59 6.61 -44.18 -7.05
N SER A 60 7.44 -43.55 -7.87
CA SER A 60 7.27 -42.14 -8.29
C SER A 60 5.95 -41.86 -9.00
N ASP A 61 5.42 -42.87 -9.67
CA ASP A 61 4.24 -42.76 -10.52
C ASP A 61 2.97 -43.30 -9.82
N ASN A 62 3.10 -43.82 -8.59
CA ASN A 62 1.94 -44.32 -7.87
C ASN A 62 1.04 -43.16 -7.39
N VAL A 63 -0.22 -43.20 -7.83
CA VAL A 63 -1.20 -42.14 -7.59
C VAL A 63 -1.46 -41.92 -6.10
N GLN A 64 -1.66 -42.99 -5.32
CA GLN A 64 -1.97 -42.86 -3.89
C GLN A 64 -0.78 -42.34 -3.08
N VAL A 65 0.44 -42.81 -3.38
CA VAL A 65 1.68 -42.29 -2.76
C VAL A 65 1.79 -40.78 -3.00
N ASN A 66 1.55 -40.33 -4.23
CA ASN A 66 1.61 -38.91 -4.57
C ASN A 66 0.47 -38.10 -3.99
N TYR A 67 -0.73 -38.65 -3.92
CA TYR A 67 -1.88 -38.00 -3.29
C TYR A 67 -1.61 -37.73 -1.82
N TYR A 68 -1.17 -38.73 -1.05
CA TYR A 68 -0.89 -38.53 0.37
C TYR A 68 0.39 -37.71 0.63
N LEU A 69 1.39 -37.78 -0.26
CA LEU A 69 2.52 -36.86 -0.23
C LEU A 69 2.05 -35.41 -0.37
N ALA A 70 1.18 -35.14 -1.35
CA ALA A 70 0.62 -33.81 -1.59
C ALA A 70 -0.23 -33.32 -0.41
N MET A 71 -1.09 -34.19 0.14
CA MET A 71 -1.91 -33.88 1.31
C MET A 71 -1.05 -33.56 2.54
N SER A 72 0.00 -34.35 2.79
CA SER A 72 0.92 -34.12 3.91
C SER A 72 1.70 -32.81 3.72
N ALA A 73 2.22 -32.56 2.52
CA ALA A 73 2.91 -31.32 2.17
C ALA A 73 2.01 -30.09 2.35
N THR A 74 0.73 -30.19 1.94
CA THR A 74 -0.27 -29.12 2.12
C THR A 74 -0.46 -28.77 3.59
N LYS A 75 -0.49 -29.77 4.47
CA LYS A 75 -0.64 -29.57 5.93
C LYS A 75 0.59 -28.96 6.59
N LEU A 76 1.76 -29.13 5.98
CA LEU A 76 3.03 -28.54 6.42
C LEU A 76 3.31 -27.19 5.73
N GLU A 77 2.36 -26.65 4.97
CA GLU A 77 2.51 -25.41 4.19
C GLU A 77 3.63 -25.44 3.14
N LEU A 78 4.05 -26.65 2.72
CA LEU A 78 5.04 -26.89 1.66
C LEU A 78 4.32 -26.87 0.29
N TYR A 79 3.79 -25.72 -0.07
CA TYR A 79 2.82 -25.59 -1.17
C TYR A 79 3.39 -25.89 -2.56
N ASP A 80 4.66 -25.61 -2.82
CA ASP A 80 5.32 -25.93 -4.10
C ASP A 80 5.43 -27.45 -4.30
N GLU A 81 5.75 -28.16 -3.23
CA GLU A 81 5.89 -29.61 -3.21
C GLU A 81 4.52 -30.30 -3.29
N ALA A 82 3.52 -29.73 -2.60
CA ALA A 82 2.13 -30.15 -2.73
C ALA A 82 1.61 -29.98 -4.15
N THR A 83 1.88 -28.84 -4.79
CA THR A 83 1.54 -28.54 -6.19
C THR A 83 2.11 -29.59 -7.12
N ALA A 84 3.43 -29.81 -7.09
CA ALA A 84 4.09 -30.80 -7.94
C ALA A 84 3.59 -32.23 -7.71
N ALA A 85 3.24 -32.60 -6.47
CA ALA A 85 2.70 -33.92 -6.16
C ALA A 85 1.25 -34.09 -6.65
N PHE A 86 0.39 -33.08 -6.50
CA PHE A 86 -0.97 -33.09 -7.05
C PHE A 86 -0.98 -33.10 -8.58
N GLU A 87 -0.09 -32.35 -9.23
CA GLU A 87 0.04 -32.37 -10.69
C GLU A 87 0.37 -33.77 -11.20
N ARG A 88 1.31 -34.48 -10.55
CA ARG A 88 1.64 -35.87 -10.90
C ARG A 88 0.44 -36.81 -10.74
N VAL A 89 -0.37 -36.64 -9.69
CA VAL A 89 -1.64 -37.36 -9.53
C VAL A 89 -2.58 -37.07 -10.69
N LEU A 90 -2.78 -35.80 -11.04
CA LEU A 90 -3.75 -35.40 -12.07
C LEU A 90 -3.28 -35.65 -13.52
N ILE A 91 -1.97 -35.80 -13.73
CA ILE A 91 -1.39 -36.29 -15.00
C ILE A 91 -1.72 -37.78 -15.17
N SER A 92 -1.54 -38.58 -14.12
CA SER A 92 -1.80 -40.03 -14.17
C SER A 92 -3.30 -40.36 -14.16
N GLU A 93 -4.08 -39.65 -13.33
CA GLU A 93 -5.51 -39.83 -13.17
C GLU A 93 -6.24 -38.48 -13.21
N PRO A 94 -6.57 -37.99 -14.43
CA PRO A 94 -7.28 -36.71 -14.58
C PRO A 94 -8.64 -36.66 -13.87
N GLU A 95 -9.31 -37.80 -13.73
CA GLU A 95 -10.64 -37.88 -13.11
C GLU A 95 -10.58 -38.06 -11.57
N TYR A 96 -9.40 -37.94 -10.95
CA TYR A 96 -9.27 -37.98 -9.49
C TYR A 96 -9.81 -36.69 -8.85
N HIS A 97 -11.13 -36.55 -8.77
CA HIS A 97 -11.80 -35.32 -8.33
C HIS A 97 -11.39 -34.85 -6.93
N ARG A 98 -11.12 -35.78 -6.01
CA ARG A 98 -10.68 -35.44 -4.65
C ARG A 98 -9.28 -34.81 -4.64
N ALA A 99 -8.35 -35.28 -5.48
CA ALA A 99 -7.04 -34.65 -5.64
C ALA A 99 -7.17 -33.31 -6.36
N ARG A 100 -8.04 -33.23 -7.37
CA ARG A 100 -8.31 -31.99 -8.11
C ARG A 100 -8.87 -30.88 -7.21
N LEU A 101 -9.75 -31.22 -6.27
CA LEU A 101 -10.30 -30.28 -5.30
C LEU A 101 -9.20 -29.72 -4.37
N GLU A 102 -8.34 -30.60 -3.85
CA GLU A 102 -7.26 -30.18 -2.94
C GLU A 102 -6.19 -29.39 -3.68
N TYR A 103 -5.89 -29.75 -4.93
CA TYR A 103 -5.07 -28.97 -5.84
C TYR A 103 -5.64 -27.55 -6.04
N ALA A 104 -6.93 -27.42 -6.33
CA ALA A 104 -7.60 -26.12 -6.47
C ALA A 104 -7.47 -25.26 -5.21
N ARG A 105 -7.54 -25.87 -4.01
CA ARG A 105 -7.34 -25.18 -2.73
C ARG A 105 -5.89 -24.71 -2.56
N VAL A 106 -4.90 -25.53 -2.91
CA VAL A 106 -3.48 -25.13 -2.89
C VAL A 106 -3.23 -23.96 -3.84
N GLN A 107 -3.74 -24.03 -5.08
CA GLN A 107 -3.64 -22.94 -6.05
C GLN A 107 -4.28 -21.64 -5.52
N PHE A 108 -5.44 -21.75 -4.85
CA PHE A 108 -6.08 -20.60 -4.23
C PHE A 108 -5.24 -19.98 -3.10
N ILE A 109 -4.60 -20.81 -2.26
CA ILE A 109 -3.71 -20.36 -1.17
C ILE A 109 -2.48 -19.65 -1.76
N LEU A 110 -1.90 -20.18 -2.83
CA LEU A 110 -0.77 -19.59 -3.55
C LEU A 110 -1.11 -18.31 -4.31
N GLY A 111 -2.40 -17.96 -4.44
CA GLY A 111 -2.85 -16.76 -5.14
C GLY A 111 -3.09 -16.95 -6.64
N PHE A 112 -2.93 -18.16 -7.17
CA PHE A 112 -3.24 -18.54 -8.56
C PHE A 112 -4.76 -18.73 -8.73
N LYS A 113 -5.50 -17.62 -8.60
CA LYS A 113 -6.97 -17.62 -8.50
C LYS A 113 -7.67 -18.14 -9.75
N GLU A 114 -7.16 -17.81 -10.94
CA GLU A 114 -7.79 -18.25 -12.21
C GLU A 114 -7.56 -19.75 -12.44
N GLU A 115 -6.40 -20.27 -12.09
CA GLU A 115 -6.07 -21.70 -12.08
C GLU A 115 -6.96 -22.44 -11.07
N ALA A 116 -7.02 -21.95 -9.83
CA ALA A 116 -7.90 -22.49 -8.80
C ALA A 116 -9.36 -22.53 -9.27
N LYS A 117 -9.84 -21.45 -9.91
CA LYS A 117 -11.21 -21.36 -10.45
C LYS A 117 -11.49 -22.45 -11.48
N LYS A 118 -10.59 -22.65 -12.44
CA LYS A 118 -10.73 -23.70 -13.47
C LYS A 118 -10.86 -25.07 -12.82
N GLU A 119 -10.04 -25.36 -11.82
CA GLU A 119 -10.03 -26.65 -11.13
C GLU A 119 -11.27 -26.86 -10.26
N PHE A 120 -11.71 -25.83 -9.53
CA PHE A 120 -12.97 -25.85 -8.78
C PHE A 120 -14.18 -26.10 -9.69
N LEU A 121 -14.24 -25.41 -10.85
CA LEU A 121 -15.32 -25.60 -11.83
C LEU A 121 -15.31 -27.00 -12.44
N ARG A 122 -14.13 -27.56 -12.74
CA ARG A 122 -14.00 -28.95 -13.21
C ARG A 122 -14.58 -29.93 -12.21
N VAL A 123 -14.26 -29.81 -10.92
CA VAL A 123 -14.83 -30.69 -9.87
C VAL A 123 -16.35 -30.51 -9.74
N ALA A 124 -16.85 -29.28 -9.89
CA ALA A 124 -18.28 -28.98 -9.74
C ALA A 124 -19.18 -29.57 -10.85
N GLN A 125 -18.61 -29.99 -11.98
CA GLN A 125 -19.32 -30.63 -13.10
C GLN A 125 -19.79 -32.06 -12.77
N TYR A 126 -19.21 -32.70 -11.76
CA TYR A 126 -19.52 -34.08 -11.40
C TYR A 126 -20.54 -34.17 -10.25
N PRO A 127 -21.20 -35.34 -10.08
CA PRO A 127 -21.98 -35.62 -8.89
C PRO A 127 -21.07 -35.64 -7.66
N ILE A 128 -21.15 -34.58 -6.85
CA ILE A 128 -20.36 -34.40 -5.62
C ILE A 128 -21.28 -34.21 -4.42
N PRO A 129 -20.86 -34.59 -3.20
CA PRO A 129 -21.64 -34.36 -1.99
C PRO A 129 -22.04 -32.88 -1.81
N PRO A 130 -23.25 -32.57 -1.30
CA PRO A 130 -23.74 -31.19 -1.17
C PRO A 130 -22.82 -30.27 -0.35
N ASN A 131 -22.17 -30.80 0.69
CA ASN A 131 -21.19 -30.06 1.50
C ASN A 131 -19.94 -29.67 0.68
N VAL A 132 -19.45 -30.56 -0.18
CA VAL A 132 -18.32 -30.29 -1.08
C VAL A 132 -18.71 -29.24 -2.10
N ARG A 133 -19.90 -29.34 -2.70
CA ARG A 133 -20.44 -28.33 -3.63
C ARG A 133 -20.49 -26.95 -2.99
N LYS A 134 -21.06 -26.84 -1.79
CA LYS A 134 -21.13 -25.59 -1.03
C LYS A 134 -19.74 -25.01 -0.74
N ASN A 135 -18.75 -25.84 -0.42
CA ASN A 135 -17.37 -25.39 -0.21
C ASN A 135 -16.75 -24.84 -1.50
N ILE A 136 -16.95 -25.52 -2.63
CA ILE A 136 -16.47 -25.06 -3.94
C ILE A 136 -17.11 -23.71 -4.29
N GLU A 137 -18.43 -23.58 -4.14
CA GLU A 137 -19.15 -22.33 -4.38
C GLU A 137 -18.64 -21.18 -3.50
N MET A 138 -18.29 -21.45 -2.23
CA MET A 138 -17.65 -20.46 -1.36
C MET A 138 -16.27 -20.01 -1.89
N TYR A 139 -15.44 -20.94 -2.37
CA TYR A 139 -14.14 -20.58 -2.96
C TYR A 139 -14.30 -19.82 -4.27
N LEU A 140 -15.22 -20.25 -5.14
CA LEU A 140 -15.56 -19.54 -6.38
C LEU A 140 -16.06 -18.13 -6.10
N ALA A 141 -16.95 -17.95 -5.11
CA ALA A 141 -17.40 -16.63 -4.67
C ALA A 141 -16.25 -15.75 -4.18
N LYS A 142 -15.27 -16.31 -3.44
CA LYS A 142 -14.05 -15.57 -3.02
C LYS A 142 -13.13 -15.22 -4.19
N ILE A 143 -13.05 -16.07 -5.21
CA ILE A 143 -12.26 -15.83 -6.41
C ILE A 143 -12.93 -14.76 -7.29
N ASP A 144 -14.26 -14.82 -7.41
CA ASP A 144 -15.04 -13.91 -8.25
C ASP A 144 -15.37 -12.58 -7.56
N ASN A 145 -15.32 -12.51 -6.24
CA ASN A 145 -15.14 -11.26 -5.48
C ASN A 145 -13.71 -10.73 -5.63
N VAL A 146 -13.27 -10.50 -6.87
CA VAL A 146 -12.41 -9.34 -7.11
C VAL A 146 -13.34 -8.16 -6.89
N GLU A 147 -13.31 -7.60 -5.69
CA GLU A 147 -14.11 -6.44 -5.33
C GLU A 147 -13.89 -5.34 -6.38
N ASN A 148 -14.82 -5.23 -7.34
CA ASN A 148 -14.83 -4.16 -8.33
C ASN A 148 -14.99 -2.81 -7.61
N ASN A 149 -15.61 -2.84 -6.44
CA ASN A 149 -15.75 -1.70 -5.56
C ASN A 149 -15.06 -1.99 -4.24
N SER A 150 -14.22 -1.07 -3.79
CA SER A 150 -13.69 -1.12 -2.43
C SER A 150 -13.78 0.26 -1.81
N THR A 151 -14.32 0.33 -0.60
CA THR A 151 -14.34 1.58 0.17
C THR A 151 -13.41 1.44 1.36
N LEU A 152 -12.48 2.38 1.50
CA LEU A 152 -11.62 2.51 2.66
C LEU A 152 -12.02 3.77 3.41
N ILE A 153 -12.31 3.63 4.71
CA ILE A 153 -12.55 4.74 5.60
C ILE A 153 -11.36 4.87 6.54
N THR A 154 -10.85 6.09 6.67
CA THR A 154 -9.83 6.46 7.65
C THR A 154 -10.37 7.56 8.55
N LEU A 155 -10.41 7.30 9.85
CA LEU A 155 -10.67 8.27 10.90
C LEU A 155 -9.38 8.49 11.68
N SER A 156 -9.07 9.71 12.08
CA SER A 156 -7.94 9.96 12.97
C SER A 156 -8.20 11.11 13.92
N PHE A 157 -7.68 10.97 15.14
CA PHE A 157 -7.73 11.99 16.18
C PHE A 157 -6.32 12.24 16.68
N ALA A 158 -5.90 13.48 16.65
CA ALA A 158 -4.55 13.86 17.05
C ALA A 158 -4.55 14.94 18.11
N TYR A 159 -3.56 14.85 18.98
CA TYR A 159 -3.16 15.89 19.93
C TYR A 159 -1.80 16.43 19.48
N MET A 160 -1.66 17.73 19.37
CA MET A 160 -0.45 18.38 18.87
C MET A 160 -0.08 19.57 19.74
N TYR A 161 1.18 19.67 20.12
CA TYR A 161 1.79 20.89 20.66
C TYR A 161 2.68 21.51 19.58
N ASP A 162 2.58 22.82 19.37
CA ASP A 162 3.39 23.63 18.45
C ASP A 162 3.90 24.84 19.25
N ASP A 163 5.21 25.07 19.29
CA ASP A 163 5.80 26.18 20.05
C ASP A 163 5.69 27.54 19.35
N ASN A 164 5.26 27.57 18.08
CA ASN A 164 5.17 28.80 17.30
C ASN A 164 4.10 28.69 16.18
N ILE A 165 2.82 28.86 16.56
CA ILE A 165 1.68 28.77 15.65
C ILE A 165 1.53 29.97 14.71
N ASN A 166 1.99 31.15 15.15
CA ASN A 166 1.94 32.38 14.37
C ASN A 166 3.10 32.50 13.37
N ASN A 167 4.14 31.67 13.52
CA ASN A 167 5.44 31.82 12.85
C ASN A 167 6.09 33.16 13.23
N GLY A 168 5.97 33.53 14.51
CA GLY A 168 6.68 34.65 15.11
C GLY A 168 8.18 34.50 14.96
N ILE A 169 8.87 35.63 14.91
CA ILE A 169 10.30 35.70 14.62
C ILE A 169 11.13 35.51 15.89
N GLU A 170 12.41 35.15 15.75
CA GLU A 170 13.30 34.97 16.91
C GLU A 170 13.90 36.30 17.42
N TYR A 171 13.66 37.40 16.72
CA TYR A 171 14.22 38.72 17.02
C TYR A 171 13.16 39.63 17.64
N ASN A 172 13.53 40.40 18.66
CA ASN A 172 12.61 41.36 19.29
C ASN A 172 12.18 42.47 18.31
N THR A 173 13.05 42.82 17.36
CA THR A 173 12.81 43.86 16.37
C THR A 173 13.38 43.46 15.01
N TYR A 174 12.87 44.09 13.95
CA TYR A 174 13.44 44.01 12.61
C TYR A 174 13.39 45.37 11.92
N SER A 175 14.29 45.59 10.96
CA SER A 175 14.35 46.85 10.21
C SER A 175 13.63 46.78 8.87
N LEU A 176 13.12 47.94 8.42
CA LEU A 176 12.56 48.15 7.09
C LEU A 176 13.48 49.07 6.26
N PRO A 177 14.48 48.53 5.54
CA PRO A 177 15.44 49.35 4.78
C PRO A 177 14.83 50.27 3.72
N GLY A 178 13.76 49.82 3.07
CA GLY A 178 13.02 50.62 2.08
C GLY A 178 12.13 51.69 2.71
N PHE A 179 12.06 51.75 4.04
CA PHE A 179 11.33 52.75 4.80
C PHE A 179 12.24 53.43 5.84
N PHE A 180 13.35 54.00 5.36
CA PHE A 180 14.33 54.74 6.16
C PHE A 180 14.93 53.94 7.34
N ASN A 181 15.07 52.63 7.18
CA ASN A 181 15.48 51.70 8.24
C ASN A 181 14.61 51.82 9.51
N LEU A 182 13.30 52.08 9.36
CA LEU A 182 12.37 52.05 10.48
C LEU A 182 12.46 50.69 11.19
N GLU A 183 12.68 50.74 12.49
CA GLU A 183 12.69 49.56 13.35
C GLU A 183 11.26 49.29 13.85
N LEU A 184 10.83 48.04 13.75
CA LEU A 184 9.52 47.56 14.19
C LEU A 184 9.70 46.40 15.15
N ASP A 185 8.78 46.28 16.11
CA ASP A 185 8.71 45.13 17.00
C ASP A 185 8.34 43.87 16.20
N GLY A 186 9.03 42.77 16.50
CA GLY A 186 8.74 41.45 15.98
C GLY A 186 7.54 40.82 16.66
N ASP A 187 6.78 40.01 15.92
CA ASP A 187 5.77 39.15 16.53
C ASP A 187 6.47 38.01 17.29
N GLU A 188 6.34 38.00 18.61
CA GLU A 188 6.88 36.93 19.46
C GLU A 188 6.24 35.56 19.13
N PRO A 189 7.00 34.44 19.19
CA PRO A 189 6.47 33.10 19.00
C PRO A 189 5.34 32.75 19.98
N GLN A 190 4.22 32.28 19.44
CA GLN A 190 3.06 31.84 20.24
C GLN A 190 2.98 30.32 20.28
N SER A 191 3.14 29.72 21.45
CA SER A 191 2.92 28.28 21.61
C SER A 191 1.45 27.94 21.79
N SER A 192 1.01 26.79 21.28
CA SER A 192 -0.35 26.31 21.49
C SER A 192 -0.46 24.79 21.37
N THR A 193 -1.40 24.26 22.13
CA THR A 193 -1.89 22.90 21.96
C THR A 193 -3.09 22.88 21.01
N SER A 194 -3.25 21.79 20.26
CA SER A 194 -4.39 21.59 19.38
C SER A 194 -4.90 20.16 19.33
N PHE A 195 -6.20 20.07 19.05
CA PHE A 195 -6.89 18.82 18.74
C PHE A 195 -7.21 18.78 17.25
N LEU A 196 -6.78 17.72 16.58
CA LEU A 196 -7.06 17.46 15.16
C LEU A 196 -8.06 16.31 15.04
N SER A 197 -9.05 16.49 14.18
CA SER A 197 -9.91 15.40 13.69
C SER A 197 -9.76 15.28 12.18
N PHE A 198 -9.57 14.06 11.70
CA PHE A 198 -9.38 13.75 10.29
C PHE A 198 -10.32 12.63 9.88
N PHE A 199 -10.98 12.81 8.73
CA PHE A 199 -11.84 11.83 8.11
C PHE A 199 -11.53 11.76 6.62
N GLN A 200 -11.32 10.56 6.10
CA GLN A 200 -11.14 10.31 4.68
C GLN A 200 -11.91 9.08 4.24
N VAL A 201 -12.55 9.18 3.08
CA VAL A 201 -13.17 8.06 2.36
C VAL A 201 -12.51 7.94 1.00
N ASP A 202 -11.92 6.79 0.72
CA ASP A 202 -11.49 6.39 -0.63
C ASP A 202 -12.46 5.33 -1.15
N HIS A 203 -13.29 5.67 -2.14
CA HIS A 203 -14.11 4.70 -2.85
C HIS A 203 -13.51 4.41 -4.22
N TYR A 204 -12.99 3.21 -4.41
CA TYR A 204 -12.51 2.72 -5.70
C TYR A 204 -13.63 1.98 -6.41
N HIS A 205 -13.84 2.31 -7.68
CA HIS A 205 -14.76 1.62 -8.59
C HIS A 205 -14.00 1.22 -9.86
N ARG A 206 -13.96 -0.07 -10.16
CA ARG A 206 -13.45 -0.62 -11.41
C ARG A 206 -14.63 -0.94 -12.31
N PHE A 207 -14.64 -0.36 -13.51
CA PHE A 207 -15.77 -0.46 -14.44
C PHE A 207 -16.12 -1.90 -14.85
N SER A 208 -15.14 -2.81 -14.87
CA SER A 208 -15.35 -4.26 -15.05
C SER A 208 -14.17 -5.07 -14.50
N LYS A 209 -14.35 -6.39 -14.28
CA LYS A 209 -13.34 -7.28 -13.63
C LYS A 209 -11.93 -7.15 -14.23
N ASN A 210 -11.84 -6.97 -15.56
CA ASN A 210 -10.59 -6.87 -16.31
C ASN A 210 -10.36 -5.49 -16.95
N SER A 211 -11.18 -4.49 -16.59
CA SER A 211 -11.00 -3.13 -17.10
C SER A 211 -9.66 -2.58 -16.61
N PRO A 212 -8.81 -2.05 -17.52
CA PRO A 212 -7.64 -1.28 -17.10
C PRO A 212 -8.04 0.05 -16.47
N TRP A 213 -9.25 0.54 -16.75
CA TRP A 213 -9.82 1.75 -16.19
C TRP A 213 -10.47 1.49 -14.83
N SER A 214 -10.22 2.41 -13.91
CA SER A 214 -10.92 2.55 -12.63
C SER A 214 -11.06 4.02 -12.27
N ILE A 215 -12.06 4.35 -11.46
CA ILE A 215 -12.22 5.66 -10.86
C ILE A 215 -12.12 5.54 -9.34
N LYS A 216 -11.41 6.48 -8.71
CA LYS A 216 -11.31 6.60 -7.26
C LYS A 216 -11.91 7.93 -6.83
N HIS A 217 -12.87 7.89 -5.93
CA HIS A 217 -13.42 9.07 -5.28
C HIS A 217 -12.77 9.22 -3.91
N THR A 218 -12.07 10.33 -3.69
CA THR A 218 -11.47 10.65 -2.38
C THR A 218 -12.21 11.84 -1.78
N GLY A 219 -12.81 11.66 -0.61
CA GLY A 219 -13.36 12.76 0.20
C GLY A 219 -12.52 12.92 1.46
N THR A 220 -12.10 14.13 1.80
CA THR A 220 -11.26 14.42 2.98
C THR A 220 -11.85 15.58 3.77
N VAL A 221 -11.87 15.43 5.09
CA VAL A 221 -12.20 16.49 6.04
C VAL A 221 -11.14 16.50 7.14
N LEU A 222 -10.57 17.67 7.41
CA LEU A 222 -9.68 17.89 8.55
C LEU A 222 -10.15 19.12 9.31
N TYR A 223 -10.19 19.00 10.63
CA TYR A 223 -10.49 20.10 11.53
C TYR A 223 -9.43 20.15 12.63
N LYS A 224 -8.88 21.34 12.88
CA LYS A 224 -7.87 21.63 13.89
C LYS A 224 -8.38 22.74 14.79
N ASN A 225 -8.40 22.47 16.10
CA ASN A 225 -8.84 23.40 17.12
C ASN A 225 -7.65 23.71 18.01
N GLN A 226 -7.30 24.98 18.10
CA GLN A 226 -6.26 25.50 18.98
C GLN A 226 -6.87 25.79 20.35
N THR A 227 -6.12 25.56 21.42
CA THR A 227 -6.62 25.81 22.77
C THR A 227 -6.36 27.23 23.27
N GLU A 228 -5.33 27.89 22.76
CA GLU A 228 -4.86 29.19 23.25
C GLU A 228 -5.35 30.34 22.37
N ASN A 229 -5.45 30.14 21.04
CA ASN A 229 -5.87 31.17 20.11
C ASN A 229 -6.66 30.59 18.92
N ASP A 230 -7.97 30.78 18.94
CA ASP A 230 -8.91 30.27 17.93
C ASP A 230 -8.77 30.95 16.55
N TYR A 231 -8.10 32.10 16.48
CA TYR A 231 -7.68 32.76 15.23
C TYR A 231 -6.93 31.79 14.30
N TYR A 232 -6.22 30.81 14.87
CA TYR A 232 -5.43 29.79 14.16
C TYR A 232 -6.13 28.42 14.04
N ASN A 233 -7.44 28.34 14.32
CA ASN A 233 -8.23 27.16 13.98
C ASN A 233 -8.15 26.90 12.48
N PHE A 234 -8.29 25.66 12.04
CA PHE A 234 -8.16 25.33 10.63
C PHE A 234 -9.18 24.26 10.24
N SER A 235 -9.89 24.49 9.14
CA SER A 235 -10.72 23.46 8.50
C SER A 235 -10.36 23.30 7.03
N TYR A 236 -10.37 22.04 6.60
CA TYR A 236 -10.05 21.64 5.25
C TYR A 236 -11.07 20.61 4.77
N TYR A 237 -11.65 20.85 3.61
CA TYR A 237 -12.59 19.96 2.94
C TYR A 237 -12.09 19.75 1.53
N ALA A 238 -11.97 18.50 1.10
CA ALA A 238 -11.54 18.20 -0.26
C ALA A 238 -12.34 17.05 -0.86
N TYR A 239 -12.63 17.18 -2.15
CA TYR A 239 -13.14 16.09 -2.96
C TYR A 239 -12.29 15.96 -4.22
N THR A 240 -11.74 14.76 -4.44
CA THR A 240 -10.77 14.48 -5.49
C THR A 240 -11.12 13.18 -6.22
N PRO A 241 -11.97 13.22 -7.27
CA PRO A 241 -12.10 12.14 -8.22
C PRO A 241 -10.77 11.93 -8.98
N THR A 242 -10.38 10.67 -9.15
CA THR A 242 -9.18 10.25 -9.87
C THR A 242 -9.55 9.19 -10.89
N LEU A 243 -9.41 9.49 -12.18
CA LEU A 243 -9.48 8.48 -13.23
C LEU A 243 -8.12 7.80 -13.34
N ILE A 244 -8.09 6.47 -13.33
CA ILE A 244 -6.88 5.66 -13.33
C ILE A 244 -6.94 4.67 -14.50
N TYR A 245 -5.86 4.59 -15.27
CA TYR A 245 -5.63 3.58 -16.29
C TYR A 245 -4.39 2.76 -15.93
N ASN A 246 -4.60 1.47 -15.65
CA ASN A 246 -3.57 0.51 -15.30
C ASN A 246 -3.12 -0.27 -16.56
N ASP A 247 -1.92 0.03 -17.05
CA ASP A 247 -1.27 -0.73 -18.12
C ASP A 247 -0.42 -1.85 -17.50
N ILE A 248 -1.07 -2.99 -17.30
CA ILE A 248 -0.46 -4.18 -16.69
C ILE A 248 0.73 -4.68 -17.54
N LYS A 249 0.65 -4.56 -18.87
CA LYS A 249 1.67 -5.07 -19.80
C LYS A 249 2.98 -4.30 -19.64
N ASN A 250 2.89 -2.97 -19.55
CA ASN A 250 4.06 -2.10 -19.39
C ASN A 250 4.38 -1.78 -17.92
N LYS A 251 3.64 -2.36 -16.97
CA LYS A 251 3.77 -2.12 -15.53
C LYS A 251 3.68 -0.64 -15.17
N SER A 252 2.81 0.08 -15.86
CA SER A 252 2.62 1.52 -15.69
C SER A 252 1.17 1.87 -15.33
N GLU A 253 1.01 3.03 -14.72
CA GLU A 253 -0.28 3.60 -14.34
C GLU A 253 -0.31 5.06 -14.79
N TYR A 254 -1.41 5.44 -15.44
CA TYR A 254 -1.74 6.82 -15.74
C TYR A 254 -2.91 7.21 -14.86
N SER A 255 -2.83 8.38 -14.22
CA SER A 255 -3.93 8.88 -13.41
C SER A 255 -4.18 10.37 -13.70
N LEU A 256 -5.44 10.77 -13.64
CA LEU A 256 -5.87 12.15 -13.75
C LEU A 256 -6.70 12.47 -12.52
N LYS A 257 -6.15 13.30 -11.64
CA LYS A 257 -6.87 13.81 -10.47
C LYS A 257 -7.51 15.14 -10.86
N ALA A 258 -8.77 15.32 -10.51
CA ALA A 258 -9.42 16.62 -10.49
C ALA A 258 -9.89 16.87 -9.05
N GLY A 259 -9.69 18.07 -8.52
CA GLY A 259 -9.95 18.38 -7.12
C GLY A 259 -10.69 19.69 -6.93
N ILE A 260 -11.57 19.70 -5.92
CA ILE A 260 -12.07 20.92 -5.29
C ILE A 260 -11.70 20.88 -3.82
N GLU A 261 -11.08 21.94 -3.33
CA GLU A 261 -10.63 22.05 -1.95
C GLU A 261 -11.15 23.37 -1.35
N LYS A 262 -11.68 23.31 -0.13
CA LYS A 262 -12.08 24.48 0.65
C LYS A 262 -11.20 24.55 1.89
N ILE A 263 -10.48 25.65 2.04
CA ILE A 263 -9.59 25.89 3.18
C ILE A 263 -10.09 27.11 3.93
N ASN A 264 -10.35 26.93 5.23
CA ASN A 264 -10.66 28.01 6.15
C ASN A 264 -9.54 28.04 7.21
N PRO A 265 -8.53 28.92 7.08
CA PRO A 265 -7.36 28.94 7.95
C PRO A 265 -7.58 29.73 9.25
N GLY A 266 -8.81 29.70 9.78
CA GLY A 266 -9.21 30.37 11.02
C GLY A 266 -9.96 31.65 10.70
N ASP A 267 -9.60 32.75 11.37
CA ASP A 267 -10.12 34.09 11.05
C ASP A 267 -9.39 34.73 9.84
N ARG A 268 -8.50 33.97 9.20
CA ARG A 268 -7.95 34.32 7.89
C ARG A 268 -8.97 34.08 6.79
N VAL A 269 -8.79 34.77 5.68
CA VAL A 269 -9.74 34.74 4.57
C VAL A 269 -9.76 33.36 3.91
N ASP A 270 -10.92 32.71 3.97
CA ASP A 270 -11.14 31.43 3.30
C ASP A 270 -10.97 31.52 1.77
N PHE A 271 -10.46 30.45 1.19
CA PHE A 271 -10.33 30.31 -0.25
C PHE A 271 -10.71 28.92 -0.72
N THR A 272 -11.06 28.84 -1.99
CA THR A 272 -11.37 27.59 -2.70
C THR A 272 -10.27 27.34 -3.72
N VAL A 273 -9.83 26.09 -3.83
CA VAL A 273 -8.84 25.65 -4.82
C VAL A 273 -9.51 24.69 -5.79
N TYR A 274 -9.36 24.96 -7.09
CA TYR A 274 -9.68 23.99 -8.15
C TYR A 274 -8.37 23.44 -8.69
N SER A 275 -8.24 22.12 -8.79
CA SER A 275 -7.00 21.48 -9.18
C SER A 275 -7.19 20.42 -10.26
N ILE A 276 -6.18 20.30 -11.13
CA ILE A 276 -6.03 19.19 -12.08
C ILE A 276 -4.58 18.70 -12.04
N GLU A 277 -4.40 17.39 -11.94
CA GLU A 277 -3.09 16.77 -11.76
C GLU A 277 -3.00 15.45 -12.55
N PRO A 278 -2.54 15.48 -13.81
CA PRO A 278 -2.13 14.27 -14.50
C PRO A 278 -0.82 13.73 -13.91
N GLN A 279 -0.77 12.42 -13.69
CA GLN A 279 0.37 11.70 -13.13
C GLN A 279 0.60 10.40 -13.90
N TYR A 280 1.87 10.09 -14.13
CA TYR A 280 2.35 8.81 -14.65
C TYR A 280 3.20 8.11 -13.59
N SER A 281 3.03 6.80 -13.43
CA SER A 281 3.84 5.97 -12.55
C SER A 281 4.28 4.69 -13.27
N LEU A 282 5.54 4.31 -13.12
CA LEU A 282 6.14 3.12 -13.70
C LEU A 282 6.77 2.26 -12.61
N LEU A 283 6.34 1.00 -12.50
CA LEU A 283 7.04 -0.01 -11.72
C LEU A 283 8.23 -0.52 -12.54
N PHE A 284 9.34 0.21 -12.44
CA PHE A 284 10.57 -0.05 -13.19
C PHE A 284 11.15 -1.44 -12.87
N ASN A 285 11.09 -1.86 -11.61
CA ASN A 285 11.37 -3.23 -11.17
C ASN A 285 10.61 -3.53 -9.86
N LYS A 286 10.78 -4.71 -9.27
CA LYS A 286 10.06 -5.15 -8.05
C LYS A 286 10.18 -4.19 -6.84
N ASP A 287 11.24 -3.39 -6.80
CA ASP A 287 11.59 -2.52 -5.68
C ASP A 287 11.53 -1.02 -6.05
N THR A 288 11.41 -0.68 -7.33
CA THR A 288 11.53 0.70 -7.82
C THR A 288 10.27 1.16 -8.54
N ILE A 289 9.68 2.26 -8.06
CA ILE A 289 8.61 3.00 -8.75
C ILE A 289 9.11 4.39 -9.09
N ILE A 290 8.97 4.79 -10.35
CA ILE A 290 9.27 6.14 -10.83
C ILE A 290 7.95 6.80 -11.20
N SER A 291 7.71 8.03 -10.74
CA SER A 291 6.51 8.79 -11.08
C SER A 291 6.86 10.18 -11.55
N SER A 292 6.06 10.73 -12.45
CA SER A 292 6.08 12.14 -12.85
C SER A 292 4.67 12.71 -12.78
N PHE A 293 4.56 14.01 -12.51
CA PHE A 293 3.27 14.69 -12.41
C PHE A 293 3.38 16.14 -12.87
N LEU A 294 2.26 16.65 -13.34
CA LEU A 294 2.01 18.08 -13.54
C LEU A 294 0.82 18.46 -12.67
N LYS A 295 0.83 19.66 -12.10
CA LYS A 295 -0.27 20.17 -11.28
C LYS A 295 -0.61 21.59 -11.70
N TYR A 296 -1.90 21.86 -11.89
CA TYR A 296 -2.42 23.20 -12.07
C TYR A 296 -3.48 23.46 -11.01
N ASN A 297 -3.34 24.57 -10.27
CA ASN A 297 -4.32 25.00 -9.28
C ASN A 297 -4.76 26.44 -9.56
N GLU A 298 -6.03 26.72 -9.34
CA GLU A 298 -6.55 28.08 -9.23
C GLU A 298 -7.05 28.34 -7.82
N ILE A 299 -6.58 29.42 -7.21
CA ILE A 299 -6.93 29.80 -5.84
C ILE A 299 -7.84 31.01 -5.90
N HIS A 300 -9.05 30.84 -5.40
CA HIS A 300 -10.11 31.84 -5.41
C HIS A 300 -10.51 32.21 -3.98
N TYR A 301 -10.23 33.45 -3.57
CA TYR A 301 -10.65 33.98 -2.27
C TYR A 301 -12.14 34.39 -2.31
N LYS A 302 -12.87 34.08 -1.23
CA LYS A 302 -14.33 34.19 -1.21
C LYS A 302 -14.83 35.64 -1.25
N GLN A 303 -14.18 36.55 -0.53
CA GLN A 303 -14.64 37.92 -0.38
C GLN A 303 -14.13 38.82 -1.52
N GLN A 304 -14.96 39.74 -1.99
CA GLN A 304 -14.60 40.64 -3.09
C GLN A 304 -13.43 41.57 -2.75
N ILE A 305 -13.25 41.94 -1.49
CA ILE A 305 -12.11 42.76 -1.04
C ILE A 305 -10.77 41.99 -1.11
N ASP A 306 -10.82 40.66 -1.07
CA ASP A 306 -9.65 39.78 -1.03
C ASP A 306 -9.28 39.21 -2.40
N ARG A 307 -10.01 39.62 -3.43
CA ARG A 307 -9.81 39.19 -4.81
C ARG A 307 -8.36 39.39 -5.27
N SER A 308 -7.68 40.45 -4.83
CA SER A 308 -6.25 40.70 -5.13
C SER A 308 -5.28 39.63 -4.58
N LYS A 309 -5.78 38.68 -3.76
CA LYS A 309 -5.05 37.51 -3.29
C LYS A 309 -5.16 36.31 -4.24
N ASN A 310 -6.04 36.35 -5.25
CA ASN A 310 -6.19 35.27 -6.22
C ASN A 310 -4.93 35.07 -7.06
N TYR A 311 -4.64 33.80 -7.34
CA TYR A 311 -3.46 33.41 -8.09
C TYR A 311 -3.62 31.99 -8.63
N SER A 312 -2.80 31.65 -9.62
CA SER A 312 -2.68 30.30 -10.16
C SER A 312 -1.35 29.69 -9.76
N LYS A 313 -1.32 28.37 -9.60
CA LYS A 313 -0.11 27.59 -9.36
C LYS A 313 0.10 26.59 -10.47
N LYS A 314 1.33 26.48 -10.95
CA LYS A 314 1.76 25.46 -11.92
C LYS A 314 2.94 24.73 -11.31
N ALA A 315 2.84 23.41 -11.18
CA ALA A 315 3.94 22.59 -10.70
C ALA A 315 4.26 21.45 -11.67
N ILE A 316 5.55 21.14 -11.78
CA ILE A 316 6.06 19.94 -12.43
C ILE A 316 6.98 19.23 -11.45
N GLY A 317 6.80 17.92 -11.33
CA GLY A 317 7.62 17.15 -10.41
C GLY A 317 7.72 15.69 -10.78
N GLY A 318 8.58 15.01 -10.05
CA GLY A 318 8.77 13.58 -10.16
C GLY A 318 9.22 12.97 -8.84
N SER A 319 9.03 11.67 -8.71
CA SER A 319 9.47 10.92 -7.55
C SER A 319 10.07 9.58 -7.93
N ILE A 320 11.05 9.14 -7.15
CA ILE A 320 11.61 7.80 -7.23
C ILE A 320 11.43 7.17 -5.86
N LYS A 321 10.66 6.08 -5.80
CA LYS A 321 10.56 5.21 -4.63
C LYS A 321 11.43 3.97 -4.88
N TYR A 322 12.39 3.73 -4.01
CA TYR A 322 13.21 2.52 -3.99
C TYR A 322 13.07 1.85 -2.62
N LYS A 323 12.41 0.68 -2.59
CA LYS A 323 12.04 -0.03 -1.36
C LYS A 323 11.34 0.89 -0.37
N ASN A 324 12.06 1.26 0.68
CA ASN A 324 11.63 2.02 1.83
C ASN A 324 11.95 3.52 1.73
N PHE A 325 12.70 3.91 0.72
CA PHE A 325 13.11 5.29 0.48
C PHE A 325 12.28 5.89 -0.67
N LYS A 326 11.91 7.16 -0.55
CA LYS A 326 11.28 7.94 -1.61
C LYS A 326 11.90 9.33 -1.68
N TYR A 327 12.30 9.74 -2.87
CA TYR A 327 12.74 11.10 -3.18
C TYR A 327 11.71 11.77 -4.09
N ILE A 328 11.42 13.05 -3.86
CA ILE A 328 10.50 13.87 -4.66
C ILE A 328 11.21 15.19 -4.98
N LEU A 329 11.22 15.55 -6.25
CA LEU A 329 11.64 16.87 -6.74
C LEU A 329 10.44 17.56 -7.39
N GLU A 330 10.21 18.81 -7.02
CA GLU A 330 9.11 19.61 -7.54
C GLU A 330 9.56 21.04 -7.81
N PHE A 331 9.15 21.57 -8.95
CA PHE A 331 9.29 22.97 -9.34
C PHE A 331 7.89 23.56 -9.43
N GLU A 332 7.62 24.61 -8.67
CA GLU A 332 6.34 25.31 -8.63
C GLU A 332 6.53 26.78 -9.03
N LYS A 333 5.56 27.31 -9.77
CA LYS A 333 5.45 28.74 -10.09
C LYS A 333 4.05 29.22 -9.72
N ASP A 334 4.01 30.30 -8.97
CA ASP A 334 2.79 30.99 -8.59
C ASP A 334 2.71 32.29 -9.40
N ASP A 335 1.57 32.50 -10.07
CA ASP A 335 1.28 33.67 -10.89
C ASP A 335 0.04 34.39 -10.34
N ARG A 336 0.22 35.64 -9.88
CA ARG A 336 -0.86 36.53 -9.45
C ARG A 336 -1.83 36.79 -10.58
N GLU A 337 -3.13 36.80 -10.29
CA GLU A 337 -4.16 37.07 -11.29
C GLU A 337 -4.30 38.57 -11.60
N PHE A 338 -4.34 39.43 -10.57
CA PHE A 338 -4.42 40.89 -10.68
C PHE A 338 -3.99 41.60 -9.38
N GLY A 339 -3.96 42.94 -9.41
CA GLY A 339 -3.53 43.78 -8.30
C GLY A 339 -2.01 43.90 -8.19
N ASP A 340 -1.55 44.49 -7.08
CA ASP A 340 -0.14 44.91 -6.90
C ASP A 340 0.57 44.20 -5.73
N ARG A 341 -0.02 43.14 -5.19
CA ARG A 341 0.53 42.37 -4.07
C ARG A 341 1.84 41.68 -4.44
N THR A 342 2.92 41.98 -3.73
CA THR A 342 4.27 41.48 -4.05
C THR A 342 4.57 40.06 -3.54
N ASP A 343 3.68 39.46 -2.75
CA ASP A 343 3.88 38.16 -2.08
C ASP A 343 3.35 36.95 -2.88
N LEU A 344 2.76 37.18 -4.05
CA LEU A 344 2.08 36.14 -4.83
C LEU A 344 2.93 35.57 -5.96
N ASN A 345 3.63 36.42 -6.72
CA ASN A 345 4.48 35.97 -7.83
C ASN A 345 5.78 35.37 -7.29
N LYS A 346 5.96 34.05 -7.43
CA LYS A 346 7.15 33.36 -6.92
C LYS A 346 7.46 32.07 -7.66
N ASN A 347 8.73 31.69 -7.58
CA ASN A 347 9.22 30.39 -8.03
C ASN A 347 9.70 29.58 -6.83
N ILE A 348 9.34 28.30 -6.79
CA ILE A 348 9.60 27.40 -5.67
C ILE A 348 10.29 26.15 -6.19
N VAL A 349 11.32 25.69 -5.49
CA VAL A 349 11.95 24.39 -5.71
C VAL A 349 11.91 23.60 -4.41
N SER A 350 11.36 22.40 -4.45
CA SER A 350 11.18 21.52 -3.29
C SER A 350 11.88 20.19 -3.51
N ASN A 351 12.74 19.81 -2.57
CA ASN A 351 13.38 18.50 -2.48
C ASN A 351 12.85 17.79 -1.24
N THR A 352 12.21 16.64 -1.39
CA THR A 352 11.66 15.88 -0.26
C THR A 352 12.23 14.46 -0.24
N PHE A 353 12.80 14.08 0.90
CA PHE A 353 13.33 12.76 1.20
C PHE A 353 12.47 12.10 2.27
N LEU A 354 12.04 10.87 2.01
CA LEU A 354 11.19 10.07 2.90
C LEU A 354 11.84 8.71 3.07
N TYR A 355 11.95 8.23 4.30
CA TYR A 355 12.47 6.90 4.60
C TYR A 355 11.61 6.23 5.68
N GLN A 356 11.12 5.03 5.40
CA GLN A 356 10.34 4.24 6.35
C GLN A 356 11.09 2.96 6.72
N HIS A 357 11.59 2.87 7.95
CA HIS A 357 12.27 1.68 8.44
C HIS A 357 11.31 0.81 9.26
N LYS A 358 11.21 -0.46 8.91
CA LYS A 358 10.45 -1.45 9.68
C LYS A 358 11.33 -1.99 10.82
N ILE A 359 11.17 -1.44 12.02
CA ILE A 359 11.91 -1.86 13.21
C ILE A 359 11.41 -3.26 13.65
N GLN A 360 10.09 -3.45 13.66
CA GLN A 360 9.42 -4.70 14.01
C GLN A 360 8.22 -4.93 13.07
N PRO A 361 7.59 -6.13 13.05
CA PRO A 361 6.38 -6.38 12.27
C PRO A 361 5.27 -5.32 12.43
N THR A 362 5.17 -4.73 13.62
CA THR A 362 4.14 -3.77 14.00
C THR A 362 4.68 -2.37 14.32
N VAL A 363 5.98 -2.10 14.19
CA VAL A 363 6.60 -0.81 14.56
C VAL A 363 7.46 -0.27 13.43
N PHE A 364 7.22 0.96 13.04
CA PHE A 364 7.85 1.65 11.91
C PHE A 364 8.43 2.99 12.35
N LEU A 365 9.64 3.29 11.89
CA LEU A 365 10.26 4.60 11.99
C LEU A 365 10.09 5.32 10.65
N ASP A 366 9.53 6.51 10.69
CA ASP A 366 9.27 7.37 9.53
C ASP A 366 10.17 8.62 9.62
N LEU A 367 11.08 8.79 8.67
CA LEU A 367 11.95 9.96 8.58
C LEU A 367 11.55 10.79 7.36
N LYS A 368 11.44 12.11 7.53
CA LYS A 368 11.22 13.07 6.45
C LYS A 368 12.25 14.20 6.56
N TYR A 369 12.85 14.56 5.44
CA TYR A 369 13.56 15.83 5.28
C TYR A 369 13.02 16.54 4.04
N GLN A 370 12.69 17.82 4.16
CA GLN A 370 12.28 18.65 3.04
C GLN A 370 13.05 19.95 3.03
N HIS A 371 13.67 20.27 1.90
CA HIS A 371 14.27 21.56 1.63
C HIS A 371 13.46 22.29 0.56
N LYS A 372 13.02 23.50 0.86
CA LYS A 372 12.21 24.34 -0.04
C LYS A 372 12.89 25.70 -0.20
N GLN A 373 13.17 26.07 -1.43
CA GLN A 373 13.64 27.41 -1.78
C GLN A 373 12.51 28.18 -2.44
N THR A 374 12.21 29.38 -1.95
CA THR A 374 11.18 30.25 -2.51
C THR A 374 11.81 31.57 -2.92
N ARG A 375 11.59 31.99 -4.17
CA ARG A 375 12.08 33.27 -4.70
C ARG A 375 10.91 34.11 -5.17
N TYR A 376 10.71 35.25 -4.54
CA TYR A 376 9.64 36.19 -4.88
C TYR A 376 10.10 37.10 -6.01
N ASN A 377 9.24 37.24 -7.03
CA ASN A 377 9.60 37.95 -8.26
C ASN A 377 9.43 39.46 -8.11
N ASP A 378 8.57 39.89 -7.20
CA ASP A 378 8.27 41.30 -6.98
C ASP A 378 9.13 41.87 -5.85
N LYS A 379 9.60 43.11 -6.04
CA LYS A 379 10.37 43.85 -5.05
C LYS A 379 9.42 44.37 -3.97
N ASN A 380 9.73 44.10 -2.70
CA ASN A 380 8.97 44.65 -1.58
C ASN A 380 9.46 46.08 -1.30
N LEU A 381 8.54 47.05 -1.30
CA LEU A 381 8.85 48.47 -1.07
C LEU A 381 9.45 48.73 0.32
N PHE A 382 9.00 48.01 1.36
CA PHE A 382 9.46 48.23 2.73
C PHE A 382 10.84 47.64 3.00
N PHE A 383 11.21 46.56 2.32
CA PHE A 383 12.51 45.90 2.49
C PHE A 383 13.53 46.28 1.41
N ASP A 384 13.11 47.05 0.40
CA ASP A 384 13.90 47.46 -0.76
C ASP A 384 14.59 46.29 -1.51
N ASN A 385 14.03 45.09 -1.44
CA ASN A 385 14.61 43.91 -2.07
C ASN A 385 13.54 42.88 -2.49
N ASN A 386 13.97 41.88 -3.26
CA ASN A 386 13.18 40.70 -3.57
C ASN A 386 13.37 39.65 -2.47
N ARG A 387 12.27 39.16 -1.90
CA ARG A 387 12.30 38.14 -0.85
C ARG A 387 12.81 36.79 -1.36
N LYS A 388 13.62 36.12 -0.56
CA LYS A 388 14.13 34.77 -0.77
C LYS A 388 14.06 34.01 0.54
N ASP A 389 13.39 32.86 0.52
CA ASP A 389 13.25 32.02 1.70
C ASP A 389 13.86 30.64 1.45
N ASN A 390 14.48 30.08 2.49
CA ASN A 390 14.94 28.72 2.55
C ASN A 390 14.30 28.04 3.75
N THR A 391 13.31 27.18 3.49
CA THR A 391 12.63 26.40 4.52
C THR A 391 13.21 24.99 4.58
N ASN A 392 13.64 24.55 5.77
CA ASN A 392 14.01 23.17 6.05
C ASN A 392 13.01 22.57 7.03
N VAL A 393 12.45 21.40 6.70
CA VAL A 393 11.54 20.65 7.56
C VAL A 393 12.13 19.27 7.83
N TYR A 394 12.32 18.94 9.10
CA TYR A 394 12.78 17.64 9.57
C TYR A 394 11.66 16.99 10.36
N SER A 395 11.31 15.75 10.05
CA SER A 395 10.33 14.99 10.84
C SER A 395 10.82 13.60 11.17
N VAL A 396 10.57 13.19 12.42
CA VAL A 396 10.84 11.84 12.94
C VAL A 396 9.55 11.31 13.53
N GLY A 397 9.02 10.24 12.95
CA GLY A 397 7.79 9.56 13.35
C GLY A 397 8.04 8.14 13.81
N LEU A 398 7.32 7.70 14.84
CA LEU A 398 7.26 6.32 15.28
C LEU A 398 5.79 5.87 15.20
N SER A 399 5.52 4.91 14.32
CA SER A 399 4.20 4.38 14.04
C SER A 399 4.09 2.96 14.57
N LYS A 400 3.07 2.67 15.39
CA LYS A 400 2.76 1.33 15.91
C LYS A 400 1.40 0.86 15.41
N ILE A 401 1.40 -0.28 14.74
CA ILE A 401 0.20 -1.04 14.38
C ILE A 401 -0.26 -1.78 15.63
N ILE A 402 -1.42 -1.43 16.17
CA ILE A 402 -2.03 -2.13 17.31
C ILE A 402 -2.71 -3.40 16.81
N ASN A 403 -3.48 -3.28 15.73
CA ASN A 403 -4.11 -4.38 15.03
C ASN A 403 -4.34 -3.99 13.55
N LYS A 404 -5.08 -4.80 12.78
CA LYS A 404 -5.31 -4.56 11.34
C LYS A 404 -6.01 -3.23 11.01
N LYS A 405 -6.69 -2.60 11.99
CA LYS A 405 -7.48 -1.38 11.84
C LYS A 405 -6.93 -0.20 12.62
N ASP A 406 -6.22 -0.43 13.72
CA ASP A 406 -5.82 0.62 14.67
C ASP A 406 -4.32 0.88 14.67
N PHE A 407 -3.94 2.16 14.59
CA PHE A 407 -2.56 2.63 14.48
C PHE A 407 -2.35 3.84 15.40
N ILE A 408 -1.21 3.88 16.10
CA ILE A 408 -0.77 5.08 16.83
C ILE A 408 0.51 5.60 16.18
N THR A 409 0.58 6.90 15.94
CA THR A 409 1.78 7.57 15.44
C THR A 409 2.17 8.68 16.40
N LEU A 410 3.41 8.66 16.89
CA LEU A 410 4.04 9.80 17.55
C LEU A 410 5.02 10.42 16.57
N ASN A 411 5.02 11.74 16.43
CA ASN A 411 5.92 12.41 15.51
C ASN A 411 6.38 13.75 16.08
N TYR A 412 7.64 14.04 15.83
CA TYR A 412 8.25 15.33 16.06
C TYR A 412 8.62 15.96 14.71
N THR A 413 8.31 17.23 14.55
CA THR A 413 8.68 18.02 13.37
C THR A 413 9.35 19.32 13.79
N LYS A 414 10.51 19.61 13.18
CA LYS A 414 11.21 20.89 13.28
C LYS A 414 11.16 21.60 11.94
N THR A 415 10.77 22.87 11.94
CA THR A 415 10.77 23.73 10.75
C THR A 415 11.65 24.94 11.01
N ASN A 416 12.59 25.18 10.12
CA ASN A 416 13.45 26.36 10.13
C ASN A 416 13.26 27.11 8.82
N ASN A 417 12.91 28.38 8.86
CA ASN A 417 12.75 29.23 7.69
C ASN A 417 13.67 30.43 7.76
N SER A 418 14.77 30.38 7.02
CA SER A 418 15.71 31.50 6.91
C SER A 418 15.39 32.36 5.69
N THR A 419 15.47 33.67 5.83
CA THR A 419 15.06 34.62 4.79
C THR A 419 15.96 35.86 4.77
N ASN A 420 15.94 36.61 3.66
CA ASN A 420 16.60 37.92 3.57
C ASN A 420 15.71 39.09 4.03
N GLN A 421 14.53 38.80 4.58
CA GLN A 421 13.61 39.77 5.18
C GLN A 421 13.26 39.29 6.59
N GLU A 422 13.95 39.82 7.61
CA GLU A 422 13.94 39.34 9.01
C GLU A 422 12.54 39.12 9.60
N ALA A 423 11.54 39.90 9.17
CA ALA A 423 10.13 39.73 9.54
C ALA A 423 9.50 38.36 9.19
N TYR A 424 10.21 37.51 8.43
CA TYR A 424 9.77 36.17 8.08
C TYR A 424 10.77 35.08 8.45
N ASP A 425 11.79 35.40 9.27
CA ASP A 425 12.74 34.42 9.78
C ASP A 425 12.19 33.80 11.07
N TYR A 426 11.92 32.49 11.03
CA TYR A 426 11.32 31.80 12.16
C TYR A 426 11.79 30.36 12.26
N ASN A 427 11.79 29.84 13.49
CA ASN A 427 11.92 28.42 13.76
C ASN A 427 10.71 27.95 14.58
N LYS A 428 10.38 26.67 14.43
CA LYS A 428 9.35 26.04 15.23
C LYS A 428 9.48 24.54 15.37
N ASN A 429 8.96 24.04 16.47
CA ASN A 429 8.92 22.64 16.85
C ASN A 429 7.47 22.23 17.12
N ALA A 430 7.10 21.08 16.59
CA ALA A 430 5.82 20.48 16.86
C ALA A 430 5.96 19.01 17.23
N VAL A 431 5.18 18.58 18.22
CA VAL A 431 5.01 17.17 18.57
C VAL A 431 3.55 16.83 18.36
N PHE A 432 3.27 15.80 17.56
CA PHE A 432 1.92 15.29 17.37
C PHE A 432 1.84 13.82 17.75
N MET A 433 0.77 13.46 18.46
CA MET A 433 0.36 12.08 18.68
C MET A 433 -0.99 11.87 18.01
N ASN A 434 -1.07 10.87 17.13
CA ASN A 434 -2.24 10.59 16.32
C ASN A 434 -2.69 9.15 16.49
N TYR A 435 -3.97 8.96 16.78
CA TYR A 435 -4.64 7.66 16.71
C TYR A 435 -5.42 7.57 15.41
N THR A 436 -5.10 6.59 14.57
CA THR A 436 -5.78 6.35 13.29
C THR A 436 -6.53 5.03 13.35
N TRP A 437 -7.81 5.10 12.99
CA TRP A 437 -8.67 3.94 12.75
C TRP A 437 -8.99 3.83 11.27
N ARG A 438 -8.63 2.71 10.65
CA ARG A 438 -8.81 2.45 9.22
C ARG A 438 -9.53 1.12 9.01
N PHE A 439 -10.61 1.13 8.23
CA PHE A 439 -11.33 -0.10 7.90
C PHE A 439 -11.87 -0.06 6.48
N LYS A 440 -11.93 -1.25 5.90
CA LYS A 440 -12.52 -1.50 4.59
C LYS A 440 -14.00 -1.86 4.79
N LEU A 441 -14.90 -1.25 4.00
CA LEU A 441 -16.31 -1.65 3.91
C LEU A 441 -16.53 -2.72 2.86
#